data_AF-A0A7J9ITG8-F1
#
_entry.id   AF-A0A7J9ITG8-F1
#
_cell.length_a   1.000
_cell.length_b   1.000
_cell.length_c   1.000
_cell.angle_alpha   90.00
_cell.angle_beta   90.00
_cell.angle_gamma   90.00
#
_symmetry.space_group_name_H-M   'P 1'
#
loop_
_entity.id
_entity.type
_entity.pdbx_description
1 polymer ?
#
loop_
_entity_poly.entity_id
_entity_poly.type
_entity_poly.pdbx_seq_one_letter_code
_entity_poly.pdbx_strand_id
1 'polypeptide(L)'
;MGFGLMGRLASSWRKMEMAVNDAVSKSIVGKYFKLEARKTCFTTELRAGTATFMTMAYIIAVNATILADSGGTCSRADCSVPANQTAASPDCMFKPNAGYENCVSKTKSDLVVATVLSAMIGSFAMGMLANLPLGLAPGMGPNAYLAYNLVGYHGSGSMSYQTALAVVLVEACAFLVISGLGLRSKLARLIPDSVRLACAAGIGLFIAFVGLQIHQGVGLIGPDPSTLVTITACTTTDPLTGACIGGKMKSPTFWLAMAGFLITCYGLMKEVKGSMIYGILFTTLISWIRGTVFTYFPETPLGDSNYNYFKKVVDFHKIESTAGVISFSHFNSRAVWVALATLLYVDLLATTGVLYTMAEIGGFVNDNGGFEGEYLAYIVDSSSTIVGSALGVSPVATYVESSAGMKEGGRTGLTAVVIAAYFFFSLFFTPLLTSVPPWAVGPSLVMVGVMMMKVVKDIKWGDVKEAVPAFVTMVLMPLTYSISNGIIGGVGVHVALSLYDLGLRLIKWLNQMRKLVRNGQNQVSAGAESM
;
A
#
# COMPACT_ATOMS: atom_id res chain seq x y z
N MET A 1 19.79 38.48 -29.47
CA MET A 1 21.01 38.08 -28.73
C MET A 1 20.78 37.15 -27.51
N GLY A 2 19.54 36.78 -27.13
CA GLY A 2 19.27 35.97 -25.93
C GLY A 2 19.47 34.44 -26.03
N PHE A 3 19.51 33.86 -27.24
CA PHE A 3 19.59 32.40 -27.42
C PHE A 3 20.98 31.78 -27.16
N GLY A 4 22.06 32.55 -27.30
CA GLY A 4 23.43 32.06 -27.14
C GLY A 4 23.89 31.87 -25.69
N LEU A 5 23.34 32.66 -24.76
CA LEU A 5 23.67 32.58 -23.33
C LEU A 5 23.07 31.32 -22.69
N MET A 6 21.82 31.00 -23.05
CA MET A 6 21.10 29.82 -22.56
C MET A 6 21.73 28.52 -23.07
N GLY A 7 22.23 28.49 -24.32
CA GLY A 7 22.99 27.36 -24.86
C GLY A 7 24.39 27.18 -24.25
N ARG A 8 25.09 28.27 -23.94
CA ARG A 8 26.38 28.22 -23.22
C ARG A 8 26.22 27.76 -21.78
N LEU A 9 25.16 28.21 -21.10
CA LEU A 9 24.81 27.72 -19.76
C LEU A 9 24.44 26.23 -19.82
N ALA A 10 23.55 25.81 -20.73
CA ALA A 10 23.17 24.41 -20.85
C ALA A 10 24.35 23.46 -21.16
N SER A 11 25.29 23.89 -22.00
CA SER A 11 26.50 23.11 -22.29
C SER A 11 27.50 23.08 -21.12
N SER A 12 27.63 24.17 -20.36
CA SER A 12 28.43 24.21 -19.13
C SER A 12 27.84 23.30 -18.05
N TRP A 13 26.51 23.31 -17.87
CA TRP A 13 25.78 22.43 -16.95
C TRP A 13 25.95 20.96 -17.31
N ARG A 14 25.82 20.58 -18.60
CA ARG A 14 26.06 19.19 -19.03
C ARG A 14 27.50 18.73 -18.77
N LYS A 15 28.50 19.60 -18.96
CA LYS A 15 29.90 19.28 -18.65
C LYS A 15 30.11 19.06 -17.15
N MET A 16 29.50 19.90 -16.31
CA MET A 16 29.53 19.75 -14.86
C MET A 16 28.84 18.45 -14.41
N GLU A 17 27.66 18.14 -14.97
CA GLU A 17 26.94 16.90 -14.72
C GLU A 17 27.77 15.66 -15.07
N MET A 18 28.41 15.65 -16.25
CA MET A 18 29.30 14.56 -16.65
C MET A 18 30.51 14.41 -15.72
N ALA A 19 31.11 15.52 -15.30
CA ALA A 19 32.24 15.50 -14.37
C ALA A 19 31.86 14.94 -12.99
N VAL A 20 30.70 15.34 -12.45
CA VAL A 20 30.17 14.80 -11.20
C VAL A 20 29.86 13.31 -11.33
N ASN A 21 29.22 12.91 -12.43
CA ASN A 21 28.88 11.50 -12.68
C ASN A 21 30.14 10.62 -12.77
N ASP A 22 31.17 11.06 -13.49
CA ASP A 22 32.42 10.31 -13.62
C ASP A 22 33.19 10.23 -12.28
N ALA A 23 33.23 11.34 -11.52
CA ALA A 23 33.83 11.39 -10.20
C ALA A 23 33.13 10.43 -9.20
N VAL A 24 31.80 10.43 -9.17
CA VAL A 24 31.02 9.55 -8.29
C VAL A 24 31.11 8.10 -8.73
N SER A 25 31.09 7.82 -10.04
CA SER A 25 31.24 6.44 -10.56
C SER A 25 32.56 5.79 -10.12
N LYS A 26 33.67 6.55 -10.17
CA LYS A 26 35.00 6.09 -9.77
C LYS A 26 35.19 6.01 -8.25
N SER A 27 34.31 6.66 -7.48
CA SER A 27 34.37 6.69 -6.01
C SER A 27 33.97 5.36 -5.37
N ILE A 28 34.17 5.26 -4.05
CA ILE A 28 33.74 4.10 -3.24
C ILE A 28 32.23 3.89 -3.36
N VAL A 29 31.45 4.98 -3.43
CA VAL A 29 29.98 4.93 -3.58
C VAL A 29 29.60 4.30 -4.91
N GLY A 30 30.23 4.74 -6.02
CA GLY A 30 29.94 4.20 -7.34
C GLY A 30 30.30 2.71 -7.49
N LYS A 31 31.40 2.29 -6.85
CA LYS A 31 31.80 0.88 -6.78
C LYS A 31 30.86 0.04 -5.93
N TYR A 32 30.42 0.56 -4.77
CA TYR A 32 29.50 -0.15 -3.87
C TYR A 32 28.15 -0.42 -4.53
N PHE A 33 27.54 0.62 -5.12
CA PHE A 33 26.24 0.51 -5.80
C PHE A 33 26.34 -0.11 -7.19
N LYS A 34 27.56 -0.38 -7.69
CA LYS A 34 27.84 -0.95 -9.02
C LYS A 34 27.23 -0.12 -10.17
N LEU A 35 27.36 1.22 -10.10
CA LEU A 35 26.74 2.15 -11.06
C LEU A 35 27.10 1.83 -12.52
N GLU A 36 28.39 1.60 -12.80
CA GLU A 36 28.89 1.29 -14.13
C GLU A 36 28.36 -0.06 -14.64
N ALA A 37 28.37 -1.10 -13.80
CA ALA A 37 27.86 -2.42 -14.15
C ALA A 37 26.34 -2.41 -14.42
N ARG A 38 25.59 -1.56 -13.71
CA ARG A 38 24.14 -1.38 -13.89
C ARG A 38 23.78 -0.32 -14.95
N LYS A 39 24.77 0.21 -15.68
CA LYS A 39 24.60 1.18 -16.77
C LYS A 39 23.77 2.40 -16.34
N THR A 40 24.08 2.95 -15.16
CA THR A 40 23.41 4.12 -14.58
C THR A 40 24.42 5.14 -14.05
N CYS A 41 23.98 6.37 -13.79
CA CYS A 41 24.79 7.49 -13.33
C CYS A 41 24.20 8.12 -12.07
N PHE A 42 25.01 8.83 -11.28
CA PHE A 42 24.57 9.47 -10.04
C PHE A 42 23.37 10.42 -10.25
N THR A 43 23.41 11.28 -11.29
CA THR A 43 22.29 12.19 -11.56
C THR A 43 21.02 11.49 -12.01
N THR A 44 21.14 10.35 -12.71
CA THR A 44 20.01 9.49 -13.08
C THR A 44 19.37 8.89 -11.84
N GLU A 45 20.16 8.34 -10.91
CA GLU A 45 19.66 7.78 -9.65
C GLU A 45 19.00 8.85 -8.76
N LEU A 46 19.56 10.06 -8.72
CA LEU A 46 18.96 11.19 -7.99
C LEU A 46 17.58 11.56 -8.59
N ARG A 47 17.49 11.61 -9.92
CA ARG A 47 16.23 11.88 -10.64
C ARG A 47 15.21 10.75 -10.52
N ALA A 48 15.68 9.51 -10.47
CA ALA A 48 14.84 8.36 -10.22
C ALA A 48 14.28 8.41 -8.80
N GLY A 49 15.12 8.71 -7.81
CA GLY A 49 14.72 8.84 -6.42
C GLY A 49 13.72 9.98 -6.21
N THR A 50 13.91 11.13 -6.85
CA THR A 50 12.91 12.21 -6.83
C THR A 50 11.60 11.78 -7.46
N ALA A 51 11.64 11.14 -8.63
CA ALA A 51 10.43 10.69 -9.32
C ALA A 51 9.62 9.70 -8.47
N THR A 52 10.30 8.72 -7.86
CA THR A 52 9.66 7.76 -6.95
C THR A 52 9.13 8.41 -5.69
N PHE A 53 9.91 9.30 -5.05
CA PHE A 53 9.41 10.01 -3.86
C PHE A 53 8.18 10.85 -4.19
N MET A 54 8.18 11.54 -5.33
CA MET A 54 7.05 12.36 -5.77
C MET A 54 5.80 11.52 -6.04
N THR A 55 5.93 10.26 -6.45
CA THR A 55 4.78 9.35 -6.60
C THR A 55 4.37 8.69 -5.29
N MET A 56 5.28 8.54 -4.32
CA MET A 56 5.00 7.93 -3.01
C MET A 56 4.55 8.93 -1.93
N ALA A 57 4.85 10.23 -2.06
CA ALA A 57 4.70 11.22 -0.99
C ALA A 57 3.29 11.29 -0.37
N TYR A 58 2.24 10.92 -1.13
CA TYR A 58 0.87 10.88 -0.64
C TYR A 58 0.71 9.96 0.59
N ILE A 59 1.53 8.92 0.71
CA ILE A 59 1.47 7.94 1.79
C ILE A 59 1.59 8.56 3.17
N ILE A 60 2.35 9.66 3.28
CA ILE A 60 2.62 10.33 4.54
C ILE A 60 1.30 10.75 5.19
N ALA A 61 0.37 11.28 4.38
CA ALA A 61 -0.96 11.67 4.85
C ALA A 61 -1.93 10.50 4.90
N VAL A 62 -1.92 9.62 3.89
CA VAL A 62 -2.93 8.55 3.77
C VAL A 62 -2.78 7.50 4.85
N ASN A 63 -1.55 7.05 5.12
CA ASN A 63 -1.34 6.01 6.11
C ASN A 63 -1.86 6.43 7.48
N ALA A 64 -1.53 7.66 7.88
CA ALA A 64 -2.02 8.27 9.11
C ALA A 64 -3.54 8.44 9.14
N THR A 65 -4.16 8.80 8.01
CA THR A 65 -5.61 8.99 7.93
C THR A 65 -6.36 7.66 8.07
N ILE A 66 -5.92 6.60 7.40
CA ILE A 66 -6.52 5.26 7.53
C ILE A 66 -6.34 4.70 8.94
N LEU A 67 -5.13 4.80 9.51
CA LEU A 67 -4.90 4.29 10.86
C LEU A 67 -5.66 5.09 11.92
N ALA A 68 -5.82 6.41 11.73
CA ALA A 68 -6.59 7.25 12.64
C ALA A 68 -8.10 6.93 12.64
N ASP A 69 -8.67 6.44 11.54
CA ASP A 69 -10.07 5.97 11.48
C ASP A 69 -10.34 4.80 12.44
N SER A 70 -9.31 4.00 12.74
CA SER A 70 -9.44 2.94 13.74
C SER A 70 -9.58 3.47 15.17
N GLY A 71 -9.41 4.78 15.37
CA GLY A 71 -9.27 5.41 16.68
C GLY A 71 -7.85 5.36 17.24
N GLY A 72 -6.94 4.58 16.63
CA GLY A 72 -5.56 4.44 17.07
C GLY A 72 -5.50 4.04 18.55
N THR A 73 -4.73 4.80 19.34
CA THR A 73 -4.62 4.56 20.80
C THR A 73 -5.71 5.22 21.62
N CYS A 74 -6.61 5.99 21.00
CA CYS A 74 -7.68 6.70 21.69
C CYS A 74 -8.78 5.75 22.15
N SER A 75 -9.31 6.03 23.34
CA SER A 75 -10.33 5.20 23.99
C SER A 75 -11.49 6.06 24.50
N ARG A 76 -12.50 5.41 25.10
CA ARG A 76 -13.60 6.12 25.76
C ARG A 76 -13.14 7.05 26.88
N ALA A 77 -11.95 6.85 27.45
CA ALA A 77 -11.41 7.71 28.50
C ALA A 77 -11.05 9.11 28.00
N ASP A 78 -10.78 9.26 26.70
CA ASP A 78 -10.40 10.53 26.08
C ASP A 78 -11.61 11.39 25.68
N CYS A 79 -12.82 10.86 25.86
CA CYS A 79 -14.05 11.59 25.58
C CYS A 79 -14.27 12.71 26.59
N SER A 80 -14.47 13.93 26.08
CA SER A 80 -14.88 15.06 26.92
C SER A 80 -16.31 14.83 27.44
N VAL A 81 -16.52 15.05 28.74
CA VAL A 81 -17.84 14.97 29.36
C VAL A 81 -18.57 16.29 29.11
N PRO A 82 -19.73 16.28 28.42
CA PRO A 82 -20.52 17.50 28.23
C PRO A 82 -20.92 18.10 29.58
N ALA A 83 -20.95 19.43 29.70
CA ALA A 83 -21.23 20.14 30.97
C ALA A 83 -22.56 19.73 31.67
N ASN A 84 -23.49 19.12 30.93
CA ASN A 84 -24.80 18.67 31.42
C ASN A 84 -24.86 17.17 31.77
N GLN A 85 -23.74 16.44 31.74
CA GLN A 85 -23.68 15.00 32.03
C GLN A 85 -22.56 14.69 33.03
N THR A 86 -22.74 13.64 33.83
CA THR A 86 -21.75 13.16 34.80
C THR A 86 -20.77 12.14 34.22
N ALA A 87 -21.05 11.60 33.03
CA ALA A 87 -20.20 10.66 32.31
C ALA A 87 -20.32 10.90 30.79
N ALA A 88 -19.25 10.59 30.04
CA ALA A 88 -19.29 10.63 28.58
C ALA A 88 -20.31 9.60 28.04
N SER A 89 -21.02 9.95 26.97
CA SER A 89 -21.97 9.04 26.33
C SER A 89 -21.24 7.78 25.83
N PRO A 90 -21.86 6.58 25.89
CA PRO A 90 -21.22 5.34 25.43
C PRO A 90 -20.86 5.36 23.93
N ASP A 91 -21.50 6.24 23.16
CA ASP A 91 -21.28 6.47 21.73
C ASP A 91 -20.34 7.66 21.44
N CYS A 92 -19.63 8.18 22.44
CA CYS A 92 -18.77 9.37 22.29
C CYS A 92 -17.65 9.22 21.24
N MET A 93 -17.34 7.98 20.86
CA MET A 93 -16.37 7.64 19.81
C MET A 93 -16.96 7.67 18.40
N PHE A 94 -18.29 7.55 18.27
CA PHE A 94 -19.01 7.52 16.99
C PHE A 94 -19.77 8.83 16.72
N LYS A 95 -19.96 9.65 17.75
CA LYS A 95 -20.60 10.97 17.66
C LYS A 95 -19.54 12.07 17.82
N PRO A 96 -19.74 13.25 17.21
CA PRO A 96 -18.80 14.35 17.34
C PRO A 96 -18.54 14.70 18.81
N ASN A 97 -17.28 14.57 19.25
CA ASN A 97 -16.85 14.87 20.62
C ASN A 97 -15.46 15.52 20.59
N ALA A 98 -15.36 16.74 21.10
CA ALA A 98 -14.13 17.53 21.01
C ALA A 98 -12.92 16.87 21.69
N GLY A 99 -13.11 16.18 22.82
CA GLY A 99 -12.03 15.46 23.51
C GLY A 99 -11.48 14.29 22.68
N TYR A 100 -12.39 13.46 22.17
CA TYR A 100 -12.02 12.30 21.36
C TYR A 100 -11.38 12.72 20.03
N GLU A 101 -11.95 13.70 19.32
CA GLU A 101 -11.41 14.21 18.06
C GLU A 101 -10.03 14.84 18.23
N ASN A 102 -9.76 15.51 19.36
CA ASN A 102 -8.42 16.01 19.67
C ASN A 102 -7.41 14.87 19.87
N CYS A 103 -7.79 13.79 20.54
CA CYS A 103 -6.95 12.61 20.68
C CYS A 103 -6.64 11.98 19.31
N VAL A 104 -7.66 11.82 18.46
CA VAL A 104 -7.50 11.27 17.10
C VAL A 104 -6.61 12.17 16.24
N SER A 105 -6.76 13.51 16.33
CA SER A 105 -5.91 14.46 15.62
C SER A 105 -4.43 14.40 16.06
N LYS A 106 -4.20 14.26 17.39
CA LYS A 106 -2.85 14.04 17.93
C LYS A 106 -2.26 12.73 17.43
N THR A 107 -3.02 11.64 17.52
CA THR A 107 -2.61 10.31 17.04
C THR A 107 -2.33 10.33 15.53
N LYS A 108 -3.13 11.04 14.73
CA LYS A 108 -2.86 11.24 13.30
C LYS A 108 -1.51 11.92 13.06
N SER A 109 -1.17 12.94 13.85
CA SER A 109 0.12 13.64 13.75
C SER A 109 1.30 12.73 14.11
N ASP A 110 1.15 11.91 15.15
CA ASP A 110 2.14 10.89 15.53
C ASP A 110 2.34 9.83 14.44
N LEU A 111 1.24 9.37 13.83
CA LEU A 111 1.27 8.40 12.74
C LEU A 111 1.94 8.95 11.47
N VAL A 112 1.81 10.25 11.19
CA VAL A 112 2.55 10.90 10.10
C VAL A 112 4.06 10.77 10.32
N VAL A 113 4.55 11.11 11.51
CA VAL A 113 5.97 11.00 11.86
C VAL A 113 6.43 9.55 11.84
N ALA A 114 5.64 8.64 12.41
CA ALA A 114 5.94 7.21 12.42
C ALA A 114 6.04 6.63 11.00
N THR A 115 5.14 7.04 10.10
CA THR A 115 5.15 6.66 8.68
C THR A 115 6.45 7.11 8.02
N VAL A 116 6.81 8.37 8.19
CA VAL A 116 8.02 8.94 7.60
C VAL A 116 9.29 8.24 8.11
N LEU A 117 9.39 8.00 9.42
CA LEU A 117 10.53 7.31 10.02
C LEU A 117 10.63 5.85 9.54
N SER A 118 9.52 5.12 9.51
CA SER A 118 9.49 3.74 8.99
C SER A 118 9.89 3.67 7.52
N ALA A 119 9.43 4.61 6.69
CA ALA A 119 9.72 4.66 5.26
C ALA A 119 11.18 5.06 5.00
N MET A 120 11.70 6.00 5.78
CA MET A 120 13.11 6.40 5.77
C MET A 120 14.02 5.21 6.09
N ILE A 121 13.78 4.54 7.23
CA ILE A 121 14.61 3.41 7.67
C ILE A 121 14.52 2.25 6.69
N GLY A 122 13.32 1.89 6.24
CA GLY A 122 13.13 0.79 5.31
C GLY A 122 13.71 1.06 3.93
N SER A 123 13.49 2.25 3.37
CA SER A 123 14.06 2.63 2.06
C SER A 123 15.59 2.73 2.13
N PHE A 124 16.13 3.25 3.23
CA PHE A 124 17.58 3.31 3.43
C PHE A 124 18.19 1.91 3.52
N ALA A 125 17.59 1.02 4.30
CA ALA A 125 18.04 -0.36 4.43
C ALA A 125 17.94 -1.13 3.11
N MET A 126 16.88 -0.89 2.32
CA MET A 126 16.71 -1.51 0.99
C MET A 126 17.80 -1.05 0.02
N GLY A 127 18.11 0.24 0.04
CA GLY A 127 19.18 0.81 -0.75
C GLY A 127 20.55 0.28 -0.35
N MET A 128 20.88 0.31 0.94
CA MET A 128 22.19 -0.07 1.45
C MET A 128 22.43 -1.57 1.40
N LEU A 129 21.48 -2.40 1.80
CA LEU A 129 21.70 -3.85 1.95
C LEU A 129 21.36 -4.61 0.67
N ALA A 130 20.18 -4.41 0.10
CA ALA A 130 19.75 -5.16 -1.08
C ALA A 130 20.25 -4.55 -2.40
N ASN A 131 20.68 -3.29 -2.39
CA ASN A 131 21.08 -2.54 -3.59
C ASN A 131 19.99 -2.56 -4.68
N LEU A 132 18.72 -2.37 -4.29
CA LEU A 132 17.58 -2.33 -5.22
C LEU A 132 16.93 -0.93 -5.21
N PRO A 133 16.46 -0.42 -6.36
CA PRO A 133 15.87 0.92 -6.50
C PRO A 133 14.42 0.98 -5.99
N LEU A 134 14.16 0.42 -4.81
CA LEU A 134 12.80 0.19 -4.30
C LEU A 134 12.56 1.03 -3.04
N GLY A 135 11.50 1.84 -3.08
CA GLY A 135 11.01 2.57 -1.91
C GLY A 135 10.15 1.67 -1.03
N LEU A 136 10.39 1.72 0.28
CA LEU A 136 9.62 1.00 1.30
C LEU A 136 8.88 2.01 2.15
N ALA A 137 7.64 1.67 2.49
CA ALA A 137 6.81 2.43 3.42
C ALA A 137 5.64 1.58 3.93
N PRO A 138 4.86 2.02 4.93
CA PRO A 138 3.71 1.25 5.43
C PRO A 138 2.74 0.85 4.33
N GLY A 139 2.51 -0.44 4.11
CA GLY A 139 1.71 -0.97 3.01
C GLY A 139 0.23 -0.63 3.14
N MET A 140 -0.35 -0.05 2.09
CA MET A 140 -1.76 0.37 2.04
C MET A 140 -2.76 -0.77 2.30
N GLY A 141 -2.47 -1.97 1.79
CA GLY A 141 -3.32 -3.14 1.98
C GLY A 141 -3.37 -3.62 3.44
N PRO A 142 -2.21 -3.98 4.03
CA PRO A 142 -2.12 -4.32 5.45
C PRO A 142 -2.64 -3.21 6.38
N ASN A 143 -2.45 -1.94 6.01
CA ASN A 143 -2.99 -0.81 6.74
C ASN A 143 -4.52 -0.85 6.84
N ALA A 144 -5.22 -0.95 5.71
CA ALA A 144 -6.68 -1.04 5.72
C ALA A 144 -7.20 -2.30 6.43
N TYR A 145 -6.50 -3.43 6.29
CA TYR A 145 -6.86 -4.64 7.04
C TYR A 145 -6.73 -4.43 8.55
N LEU A 146 -5.63 -3.84 9.02
CA LEU A 146 -5.44 -3.52 10.43
C LEU A 146 -6.51 -2.55 10.93
N ALA A 147 -6.72 -1.44 10.23
CA ALA A 147 -7.63 -0.38 10.65
C ALA A 147 -9.09 -0.83 10.68
N TYR A 148 -9.55 -1.54 9.64
CA TYR A 148 -10.98 -1.81 9.47
C TYR A 148 -11.41 -3.25 9.79
N ASN A 149 -10.54 -4.25 9.63
CA ASN A 149 -10.88 -5.64 9.91
C ASN A 149 -10.45 -6.08 11.32
N LEU A 150 -9.27 -5.66 11.79
CA LEU A 150 -8.79 -6.04 13.13
C LEU A 150 -9.33 -5.11 14.21
N VAL A 151 -9.01 -3.83 14.10
CA VAL A 151 -9.35 -2.81 15.11
C VAL A 151 -10.76 -2.26 14.91
N GLY A 152 -11.20 -2.16 13.65
CA GLY A 152 -12.51 -1.62 13.29
C GLY A 152 -12.59 -0.10 13.45
N TYR A 153 -13.59 0.50 12.82
CA TYR A 153 -13.83 1.94 12.90
C TYR A 153 -14.01 2.38 14.36
N HIS A 154 -13.17 3.31 14.82
CA HIS A 154 -13.07 3.74 16.22
C HIS A 154 -13.04 2.59 17.26
N GLY A 155 -12.32 1.50 16.98
CA GLY A 155 -12.12 0.41 17.93
C GLY A 155 -13.33 -0.52 18.10
N SER A 156 -14.27 -0.52 17.15
CA SER A 156 -15.45 -1.41 17.12
C SER A 156 -15.14 -2.88 16.82
N GLY A 157 -13.90 -3.19 16.44
CA GLY A 157 -13.46 -4.51 15.99
C GLY A 157 -13.15 -5.51 17.11
N SER A 158 -12.50 -6.58 16.71
CA SER A 158 -12.24 -7.76 17.56
C SER A 158 -11.12 -7.57 18.59
N MET A 159 -10.26 -6.57 18.40
CA MET A 159 -9.10 -6.30 19.25
C MET A 159 -8.73 -4.82 19.27
N SER A 160 -8.03 -4.40 20.32
CA SER A 160 -7.53 -3.03 20.43
C SER A 160 -6.35 -2.78 19.48
N TYR A 161 -6.11 -1.51 19.15
CA TYR A 161 -4.99 -1.08 18.30
C TYR A 161 -3.63 -1.55 18.83
N GLN A 162 -3.41 -1.47 20.16
CA GLN A 162 -2.17 -1.90 20.80
C GLN A 162 -1.93 -3.41 20.66
N THR A 163 -3.02 -4.20 20.69
CA THR A 163 -2.96 -5.64 20.50
C THR A 163 -2.68 -5.95 19.04
N ALA A 164 -3.33 -5.24 18.10
CA ALA A 164 -3.09 -5.40 16.67
C ALA A 164 -1.62 -5.09 16.29
N LEU A 165 -1.01 -4.05 16.86
CA LEU A 165 0.43 -3.76 16.69
C LEU A 165 1.32 -4.88 17.25
N ALA A 166 0.94 -5.51 18.37
CA ALA A 166 1.65 -6.68 18.89
C ALA A 166 1.57 -7.87 17.93
N VAL A 167 0.42 -8.08 17.29
CA VAL A 167 0.29 -9.11 16.25
C VAL A 167 1.22 -8.83 15.08
N VAL A 168 1.27 -7.58 14.60
CA VAL A 168 2.19 -7.18 13.52
C VAL A 168 3.64 -7.39 13.92
N LEU A 169 4.04 -7.00 15.14
CA LEU A 169 5.41 -7.21 15.61
C LEU A 169 5.80 -8.70 15.63
N VAL A 170 4.93 -9.55 16.16
CA VAL A 170 5.19 -11.00 16.24
C VAL A 170 5.20 -11.64 14.86
N GLU A 171 4.29 -11.23 13.98
CA GLU A 171 4.25 -11.65 12.59
C GLU A 171 5.55 -11.27 11.87
N ALA A 172 6.03 -10.04 12.03
CA ALA A 172 7.27 -9.56 11.44
C ALA A 172 8.51 -10.31 11.94
N CYS A 173 8.54 -10.65 13.24
CA CYS A 173 9.58 -11.50 13.82
C CYS A 173 9.53 -12.92 13.23
N ALA A 174 8.35 -13.53 13.12
CA ALA A 174 8.18 -14.83 12.49
C ALA A 174 8.64 -14.77 11.02
N PHE A 175 8.32 -13.68 10.32
CA PHE A 175 8.75 -13.46 8.95
C PHE A 175 10.23 -13.28 8.78
N LEU A 176 10.89 -12.56 9.69
CA LEU A 176 12.33 -12.39 9.69
C LEU A 176 13.01 -13.75 9.83
N VAL A 177 12.50 -14.63 10.71
CA VAL A 177 13.00 -16.01 10.87
C VAL A 177 12.77 -16.84 9.60
N ILE A 178 11.57 -16.80 9.03
CA ILE A 178 11.22 -17.54 7.78
C ILE A 178 12.09 -17.07 6.61
N SER A 179 12.31 -15.76 6.51
CA SER A 179 13.16 -15.15 5.50
C SER A 179 14.61 -15.55 5.73
N GLY A 180 15.07 -15.51 6.98
CA GLY A 180 16.40 -15.96 7.41
C GLY A 180 16.70 -17.41 7.04
N LEU A 181 15.71 -18.30 7.14
CA LEU A 181 15.83 -19.72 6.76
C LEU A 181 15.71 -19.96 5.24
N GLY A 182 15.48 -18.93 4.43
CA GLY A 182 15.31 -19.04 2.98
C GLY A 182 14.02 -19.75 2.55
N LEU A 183 13.06 -19.92 3.47
CA LEU A 183 11.78 -20.57 3.16
C LEU A 183 10.85 -19.65 2.37
N ARG A 184 11.01 -18.32 2.53
CA ARG A 184 10.19 -17.31 1.83
C ARG A 184 10.32 -17.38 0.31
N SER A 185 11.53 -17.53 -0.25
CA SER A 185 11.69 -17.64 -1.71
C SER A 185 11.14 -18.97 -2.26
N LYS A 186 11.16 -20.05 -1.46
CA LYS A 186 10.52 -21.31 -1.83
C LYS A 186 9.00 -21.20 -1.83
N LEU A 187 8.43 -20.56 -0.81
CA LEU A 187 6.99 -20.37 -0.70
C LEU A 187 6.45 -19.42 -1.78
N ALA A 188 7.23 -18.41 -2.14
CA ALA A 188 6.97 -17.52 -3.27
C ALA A 188 6.76 -18.27 -4.59
N ARG A 189 7.54 -19.34 -4.83
CA ARG A 189 7.47 -20.15 -6.06
C ARG A 189 6.28 -21.12 -6.10
N LEU A 190 5.60 -21.35 -4.97
CA LEU A 190 4.41 -22.19 -4.91
C LEU A 190 3.14 -21.45 -5.37
N ILE A 191 3.21 -20.12 -5.49
CA ILE A 191 2.07 -19.30 -5.86
C ILE A 191 1.92 -19.30 -7.39
N PRO A 192 0.75 -19.64 -7.93
CA PRO A 192 0.50 -19.56 -9.38
C PRO A 192 0.69 -18.13 -9.89
N ASP A 193 1.34 -17.98 -11.05
CA ASP A 193 1.61 -16.69 -11.66
C ASP A 193 0.34 -15.86 -11.86
N SER A 194 -0.76 -16.49 -12.28
CA SER A 194 -2.06 -15.83 -12.48
C SER A 194 -2.62 -15.22 -11.20
N VAL A 195 -2.52 -15.93 -10.07
CA VAL A 195 -2.97 -15.42 -8.76
C VAL A 195 -2.05 -14.31 -8.28
N ARG A 196 -0.73 -14.44 -8.47
CA ARG A 196 0.25 -13.41 -8.10
C ARG A 196 -0.01 -12.09 -8.85
N LEU A 197 -0.19 -12.15 -10.17
CA LEU A 197 -0.50 -10.98 -11.01
C LEU A 197 -1.87 -10.39 -10.65
N ALA A 198 -2.87 -11.24 -10.41
CA ALA A 198 -4.20 -10.82 -9.97
C ALA A 198 -4.21 -10.19 -8.57
N CYS A 199 -3.33 -10.60 -7.66
CA CYS A 199 -3.19 -9.99 -6.35
C CYS A 199 -2.77 -8.52 -6.47
N ALA A 200 -1.79 -8.21 -7.33
CA ALA A 200 -1.36 -6.83 -7.56
C ALA A 200 -2.52 -5.97 -8.10
N ALA A 201 -3.26 -6.47 -9.09
CA ALA A 201 -4.41 -5.76 -9.65
C ALA A 201 -5.58 -5.62 -8.66
N GLY A 202 -5.86 -6.66 -7.86
CA GLY A 202 -6.90 -6.67 -6.84
C GLY A 202 -6.61 -5.69 -5.69
N ILE A 203 -5.35 -5.60 -5.25
CA ILE A 203 -4.90 -4.59 -4.28
C ILE A 203 -5.12 -3.19 -4.86
N GLY A 204 -4.79 -2.98 -6.13
CA GLY A 204 -5.04 -1.71 -6.82
C GLY A 204 -6.53 -1.34 -6.88
N LEU A 205 -7.40 -2.30 -7.20
CA LEU A 205 -8.86 -2.12 -7.17
C LEU A 205 -9.39 -1.80 -5.77
N PHE A 206 -8.87 -2.48 -4.75
CA PHE A 206 -9.23 -2.23 -3.35
C PHE A 206 -8.81 -0.82 -2.91
N ILE A 207 -7.59 -0.37 -3.22
CA ILE A 207 -7.12 0.98 -2.91
C ILE A 207 -7.94 2.04 -3.66
N ALA A 208 -8.25 1.80 -4.95
CA ALA A 208 -9.12 2.70 -5.71
C ALA A 208 -10.52 2.77 -5.09
N PHE A 209 -11.07 1.65 -4.64
CA PHE A 209 -12.35 1.60 -3.94
C PHE A 209 -12.32 2.43 -2.64
N VAL A 210 -11.28 2.29 -1.82
CA VAL A 210 -11.05 3.11 -0.62
C VAL A 210 -10.97 4.61 -0.98
N GLY A 211 -10.25 4.97 -2.04
CA GLY A 211 -10.15 6.36 -2.52
C GLY A 211 -11.46 6.96 -3.06
N LEU A 212 -12.44 6.12 -3.41
CA LEU A 212 -13.78 6.57 -3.82
C LEU A 212 -14.75 6.74 -2.65
N GLN A 213 -14.43 6.18 -1.48
CA GLN A 213 -15.24 6.30 -0.27
C GLN A 213 -15.12 7.69 0.38
N ILE A 214 -16.03 8.00 1.30
CA ILE A 214 -16.11 9.31 1.96
C ILE A 214 -15.01 9.56 2.99
N HIS A 215 -14.63 8.54 3.76
CA HIS A 215 -13.67 8.69 4.85
C HIS A 215 -12.25 8.95 4.34
N GLN A 216 -11.88 8.30 3.22
CA GLN A 216 -10.50 8.28 2.72
C GLN A 216 -10.29 9.00 1.39
N GLY A 217 -11.35 9.53 0.78
CA GLY A 217 -11.20 10.12 -0.54
C GLY A 217 -12.35 10.98 -1.01
N VAL A 218 -12.76 10.75 -2.25
CA VAL A 218 -13.60 11.68 -3.02
C VAL A 218 -15.05 11.68 -2.54
N GLY A 219 -15.47 10.64 -1.81
CA GLY A 219 -16.84 10.48 -1.33
C GLY A 219 -17.85 10.24 -2.45
N LEU A 220 -17.44 9.63 -3.56
CA LEU A 220 -18.34 9.24 -4.65
C LEU A 220 -19.20 8.03 -4.28
N ILE A 221 -18.64 7.11 -3.49
CA ILE A 221 -19.25 5.83 -3.15
C ILE A 221 -19.54 5.78 -1.65
N GLY A 222 -20.72 5.28 -1.27
CA GLY A 222 -21.07 5.08 0.14
C GLY A 222 -22.13 3.99 0.34
N PRO A 223 -22.43 3.68 1.62
CA PRO A 223 -23.29 2.57 1.98
C PRO A 223 -24.76 2.81 1.62
N ASP A 224 -25.44 1.76 1.17
CA ASP A 224 -26.88 1.74 0.95
C ASP A 224 -27.48 0.41 1.43
N PRO A 225 -28.55 0.42 2.23
CA PRO A 225 -29.11 -0.81 2.80
C PRO A 225 -29.69 -1.77 1.75
N SER A 226 -30.03 -1.31 0.55
CA SER A 226 -30.65 -2.13 -0.50
C SER A 226 -29.63 -2.70 -1.49
N THR A 227 -28.55 -1.96 -1.74
CA THR A 227 -27.58 -2.27 -2.81
C THR A 227 -26.14 -2.46 -2.30
N LEU A 228 -25.93 -2.36 -0.98
CA LEU A 228 -24.65 -2.21 -0.29
C LEU A 228 -23.89 -0.93 -0.66
N VAL A 229 -23.81 -0.60 -1.95
CA VAL A 229 -22.97 0.45 -2.51
C VAL A 229 -23.80 1.35 -3.44
N THR A 230 -23.86 2.65 -3.16
CA THR A 230 -24.56 3.63 -4.00
C THR A 230 -23.69 4.85 -4.31
N ILE A 231 -24.07 5.59 -5.36
CA ILE A 231 -23.49 6.91 -5.64
C ILE A 231 -23.91 7.86 -4.51
N THR A 232 -22.92 8.49 -3.88
CA THR A 232 -23.09 9.46 -2.81
C THR A 232 -22.60 10.84 -3.25
N ALA A 233 -21.59 11.44 -2.63
CA ALA A 233 -21.17 12.84 -2.81
C ALA A 233 -22.19 13.87 -2.33
N CYS A 234 -22.64 13.72 -1.09
CA CYS A 234 -23.68 14.54 -0.47
C CYS A 234 -23.08 15.51 0.54
N THR A 235 -23.74 16.65 0.77
CA THR A 235 -23.26 17.66 1.73
C THR A 235 -23.37 17.20 3.18
N THR A 236 -24.36 16.35 3.47
CA THR A 236 -24.61 15.78 4.78
C THR A 236 -24.76 14.27 4.70
N THR A 237 -24.07 13.58 5.60
CA THR A 237 -24.16 12.14 5.82
C THR A 237 -24.73 11.85 7.20
N ASP A 238 -25.40 10.71 7.31
CA ASP A 238 -25.80 10.16 8.60
C ASP A 238 -24.55 9.74 9.38
N PRO A 239 -24.33 10.25 10.61
CA PRO A 239 -23.19 9.85 11.44
C PRO A 239 -23.22 8.37 11.87
N LEU A 240 -24.38 7.70 11.86
CA LEU A 240 -24.51 6.30 12.29
C LEU A 240 -24.43 5.31 11.12
N THR A 241 -25.13 5.61 10.02
CA THR A 241 -25.21 4.69 8.88
C THR A 241 -24.22 5.03 7.76
N GLY A 242 -23.61 6.22 7.79
CA GLY A 242 -22.80 6.74 6.68
C GLY A 242 -23.60 7.03 5.41
N ALA A 243 -24.94 6.88 5.46
CA ALA A 243 -25.80 7.06 4.30
C ALA A 243 -25.94 8.54 3.95
N CYS A 244 -26.12 8.80 2.65
CA CYS A 244 -26.33 10.14 2.14
C CYS A 244 -27.75 10.64 2.42
N ILE A 245 -27.88 11.78 3.10
CA ILE A 245 -29.18 12.45 3.37
C ILE A 245 -29.33 13.73 2.53
N GLY A 246 -28.23 14.43 2.25
CA GLY A 246 -28.22 15.75 1.59
C GLY A 246 -28.35 15.78 0.06
N GLY A 247 -28.84 14.71 -0.57
CA GLY A 247 -28.95 14.58 -2.03
C GLY A 247 -27.62 14.27 -2.74
N LYS A 248 -27.69 13.43 -3.79
CA LYS A 248 -26.53 12.85 -4.49
C LYS A 248 -25.77 13.89 -5.33
N MET A 249 -24.43 13.80 -5.37
CA MET A 249 -23.52 14.64 -6.17
C MET A 249 -23.59 16.16 -5.92
N LYS A 250 -24.00 16.58 -4.73
CA LYS A 250 -24.08 18.00 -4.32
C LYS A 250 -22.89 18.48 -3.47
N SER A 251 -21.99 17.59 -3.08
CA SER A 251 -20.86 17.95 -2.23
C SER A 251 -19.84 18.84 -2.96
N PRO A 252 -19.47 20.01 -2.41
CA PRO A 252 -18.43 20.86 -3.00
C PRO A 252 -17.03 20.23 -2.92
N THR A 253 -16.73 19.45 -1.88
CA THR A 253 -15.44 18.76 -1.72
C THR A 253 -15.24 17.68 -2.78
N PHE A 254 -16.33 17.00 -3.19
CA PHE A 254 -16.31 16.05 -4.30
C PHE A 254 -15.91 16.71 -5.62
N TRP A 255 -16.53 17.85 -5.97
CA TRP A 255 -16.23 18.54 -7.22
C TRP A 255 -14.80 19.10 -7.25
N LEU A 256 -14.30 19.57 -6.11
CA LEU A 256 -12.91 19.98 -5.99
C LEU A 256 -11.94 18.81 -6.17
N ALA A 257 -12.25 17.65 -5.59
CA ALA A 257 -11.47 16.43 -5.77
C ALA A 257 -11.51 15.92 -7.22
N MET A 258 -12.67 16.02 -7.90
CA MET A 258 -12.81 15.70 -9.32
C MET A 258 -11.94 16.61 -10.19
N ALA A 259 -11.86 17.91 -9.88
CA ALA A 259 -10.95 18.82 -10.57
C ALA A 259 -9.48 18.42 -10.37
N GLY A 260 -9.08 18.07 -9.14
CA GLY A 260 -7.74 17.53 -8.85
C GLY A 260 -7.43 16.22 -9.58
N PHE A 261 -8.43 15.34 -9.70
CA PHE A 261 -8.34 14.10 -10.49
C PHE A 261 -8.09 14.39 -11.97
N LEU A 262 -8.85 15.30 -12.56
CA LEU A 262 -8.68 15.69 -13.96
C LEU A 262 -7.30 16.31 -14.24
N ILE A 263 -6.79 17.12 -13.32
CA ILE A 263 -5.42 17.68 -13.40
C ILE A 263 -4.39 16.55 -13.37
N THR A 264 -4.55 15.58 -12.47
CA THR A 264 -3.67 14.41 -12.36
C THR A 264 -3.69 13.58 -13.65
N CYS A 265 -4.89 13.29 -14.18
CA CYS A 265 -5.09 12.56 -15.43
C CYS A 265 -4.45 13.28 -16.62
N TYR A 266 -4.66 14.59 -16.75
CA TYR A 266 -4.08 15.38 -17.82
C TYR A 266 -2.55 15.44 -17.72
N GLY A 267 -2.02 15.63 -16.51
CA GLY A 267 -0.58 15.60 -16.25
C GLY A 267 0.04 14.26 -16.61
N LEU A 268 -0.62 13.14 -16.25
CA LEU A 268 -0.14 11.81 -16.59
C LEU A 268 -0.24 11.52 -18.09
N MET A 269 -1.30 11.99 -18.78
CA MET A 269 -1.45 11.89 -20.23
C MET A 269 -0.35 12.64 -20.98
N LYS A 270 0.16 13.75 -20.41
CA LYS A 270 1.27 14.52 -20.95
C LYS A 270 2.64 14.07 -20.45
N GLU A 271 2.72 12.93 -19.74
CA GLU A 271 3.93 12.38 -19.14
C GLU A 271 4.70 13.39 -18.25
N VAL A 272 3.97 14.29 -17.60
CA VAL A 272 4.55 15.27 -16.69
C VAL A 272 4.96 14.57 -15.40
N LYS A 273 6.22 14.71 -15.02
CA LYS A 273 6.78 14.12 -13.80
C LYS A 273 6.12 14.74 -12.56
N GLY A 274 5.76 13.89 -11.60
CA GLY A 274 5.05 14.31 -10.39
C GLY A 274 3.60 14.74 -10.64
N SER A 275 2.97 14.30 -11.75
CA SER A 275 1.58 14.61 -12.08
C SER A 275 0.59 14.38 -10.94
N MET A 276 0.81 13.34 -10.13
CA MET A 276 0.01 13.05 -8.93
C MET A 276 0.09 14.14 -7.86
N ILE A 277 1.26 14.75 -7.66
CA ILE A 277 1.44 15.81 -6.66
C ILE A 277 0.74 17.09 -7.08
N TYR A 278 0.74 17.45 -8.37
CA TYR A 278 0.06 18.67 -8.80
C TYR A 278 -1.45 18.62 -8.52
N GLY A 279 -2.08 17.45 -8.68
CA GLY A 279 -3.48 17.26 -8.30
C GLY A 279 -3.71 17.43 -6.80
N ILE A 280 -2.89 16.78 -5.97
CA ILE A 280 -2.95 16.89 -4.51
C ILE A 280 -2.73 18.34 -4.07
N LEU A 281 -1.70 19.01 -4.58
CA LEU A 281 -1.36 20.39 -4.23
C LEU A 281 -2.49 21.34 -4.64
N PHE A 282 -3.04 21.19 -5.84
CA PHE A 282 -4.15 22.02 -6.31
C PHE A 282 -5.36 21.94 -5.37
N THR A 283 -5.82 20.72 -5.07
CA THR A 283 -6.96 20.50 -4.18
C THR A 283 -6.66 20.95 -2.75
N THR A 284 -5.44 20.69 -2.26
CA THR A 284 -5.01 21.07 -0.91
C THR A 284 -4.93 22.58 -0.72
N LEU A 285 -4.31 23.30 -1.66
CA LEU A 285 -4.16 24.76 -1.59
C LEU A 285 -5.52 25.47 -1.58
N ILE A 286 -6.47 25.00 -2.39
CA ILE A 286 -7.84 25.55 -2.39
C ILE A 286 -8.54 25.24 -1.06
N SER A 287 -8.35 24.04 -0.51
CA SER A 287 -8.92 23.65 0.78
C SER A 287 -8.31 24.32 2.00
N TRP A 288 -7.16 25.01 1.89
CA TRP A 288 -6.60 25.79 2.99
C TRP A 288 -7.25 27.16 3.18
N ILE A 289 -8.04 27.63 2.20
CA ILE A 289 -8.71 28.94 2.27
C ILE A 289 -9.90 28.86 3.24
N ARG A 290 -9.74 29.46 4.43
CA ARG A 290 -10.79 29.58 5.46
C ARG A 290 -11.98 30.41 4.93
N GLY A 291 -13.18 30.10 5.43
CA GLY A 291 -14.42 30.77 5.04
C GLY A 291 -15.10 30.22 3.77
N THR A 292 -14.55 29.15 3.17
CA THR A 292 -15.14 28.47 2.01
C THR A 292 -15.85 27.18 2.41
N VAL A 293 -16.79 26.71 1.60
CA VAL A 293 -17.53 25.45 1.83
C VAL A 293 -16.68 24.17 1.69
N PHE A 294 -15.44 24.30 1.22
CA PHE A 294 -14.48 23.21 1.00
C PHE A 294 -13.22 23.35 1.87
N THR A 295 -13.30 24.19 2.92
CA THR A 295 -12.19 24.42 3.86
C THR A 295 -11.89 23.16 4.68
N TYR A 296 -10.61 22.84 4.81
CA TYR A 296 -10.12 21.85 5.77
C TYR A 296 -10.05 22.40 7.20
N PHE A 297 -10.06 23.73 7.35
CA PHE A 297 -10.05 24.43 8.64
C PHE A 297 -11.40 25.12 8.84
N PRO A 298 -12.46 24.40 9.28
CA PRO A 298 -13.73 25.01 9.64
C PRO A 298 -13.56 25.92 10.87
N GLU A 299 -14.49 26.85 11.08
CA GLU A 299 -14.51 27.74 12.26
C GLU A 299 -15.03 27.00 13.50
N THR A 300 -14.31 25.94 13.88
CA THR A 300 -14.53 25.16 15.10
C THR A 300 -13.27 25.21 15.95
N PRO A 301 -13.36 24.97 17.27
CA PRO A 301 -12.19 24.94 18.15
C PRO A 301 -11.09 23.98 17.66
N LEU A 302 -11.49 22.86 17.05
CA LEU A 302 -10.59 21.88 16.45
C LEU A 302 -9.97 22.39 15.14
N GLY A 303 -10.75 23.05 14.28
CA GLY A 303 -10.24 23.70 13.08
C GLY A 303 -9.24 24.82 13.39
N ASP A 304 -9.46 25.59 14.46
CA ASP A 304 -8.52 26.62 14.92
C ASP A 304 -7.22 26.02 15.48
N SER A 305 -7.32 24.93 16.25
CA SER A 305 -6.13 24.20 16.74
C SER A 305 -5.29 23.65 15.59
N ASN A 306 -5.93 22.98 14.62
CA ASN A 306 -5.28 22.46 13.44
C ASN A 306 -4.65 23.58 12.59
N TYR A 307 -5.32 24.72 12.46
CA TYR A 307 -4.80 25.89 11.74
C TYR A 307 -3.59 26.53 12.46
N ASN A 308 -3.61 26.56 13.79
CA ASN A 308 -2.46 27.02 14.58
C ASN A 308 -1.27 26.08 14.48
N TYR A 309 -1.51 24.76 14.39
CA TYR A 309 -0.47 23.79 14.12
C TYR A 309 0.08 23.95 12.69
N PHE A 310 -0.79 24.07 11.68
CA PHE A 310 -0.42 24.35 10.30
C PHE A 310 0.48 25.58 10.15
N LYS A 311 0.16 26.69 10.85
CA LYS A 311 0.96 27.92 10.84
C LYS A 311 2.39 27.76 11.33
N LYS A 312 2.71 26.69 12.07
CA LYS A 312 4.08 26.45 12.52
C LYS A 312 5.00 26.08 11.36
N VAL A 313 4.48 25.66 10.19
CA VAL A 313 5.15 25.30 8.91
C VAL A 313 6.26 24.25 9.05
N VAL A 314 7.24 24.53 9.90
CA VAL A 314 8.30 23.63 10.36
C VAL A 314 8.15 23.42 11.87
N ASP A 315 7.83 22.20 12.27
CA ASP A 315 7.83 21.77 13.67
C ASP A 315 8.26 20.31 13.76
N PHE A 316 8.93 19.95 14.86
CA PHE A 316 9.33 18.58 15.12
C PHE A 316 8.35 17.95 16.11
N HIS A 317 7.37 17.25 15.58
CA HIS A 317 6.42 16.51 16.40
C HIS A 317 7.09 15.26 16.98
N LYS A 318 7.16 15.18 18.30
CA LYS A 318 7.64 13.98 18.99
C LYS A 318 6.48 13.00 19.10
N ILE A 319 6.73 11.73 18.75
CA ILE A 319 5.75 10.67 18.90
C ILE A 319 5.50 10.44 20.39
N GLU A 320 4.27 10.67 20.86
CA GLU A 320 3.90 10.49 22.27
C GLU A 320 2.89 9.37 22.47
N SER A 321 1.97 9.15 21.52
CA SER A 321 0.84 8.24 21.68
C SER A 321 0.97 6.93 20.94
N THR A 322 1.84 6.79 19.92
CA THR A 322 1.90 5.56 19.10
C THR A 322 3.18 4.74 19.26
N ALA A 323 4.31 5.38 19.62
CA ALA A 323 5.59 4.68 19.75
C ALA A 323 5.59 3.74 20.97
N GLY A 324 5.97 2.48 20.75
CA GLY A 324 6.12 1.47 21.80
C GLY A 324 4.80 1.01 22.43
N VAL A 325 3.65 1.38 21.87
CA VAL A 325 2.33 1.02 22.43
C VAL A 325 1.93 -0.38 22.00
N ILE A 326 2.68 -1.37 22.48
CA ILE A 326 2.50 -2.78 22.18
C ILE A 326 1.98 -3.48 23.43
N SER A 327 0.82 -4.12 23.33
CA SER A 327 0.23 -4.86 24.46
C SER A 327 0.08 -6.33 24.14
N PHE A 328 0.72 -7.18 24.97
CA PHE A 328 0.59 -8.63 24.92
C PHE A 328 -0.51 -9.18 25.84
N SER A 329 -1.26 -8.29 26.52
CA SER A 329 -2.23 -8.68 27.56
C SER A 329 -3.32 -9.64 27.07
N HIS A 330 -3.75 -9.51 25.80
CA HIS A 330 -4.80 -10.35 25.20
C HIS A 330 -4.28 -11.27 24.09
N PHE A 331 -2.97 -11.53 24.05
CA PHE A 331 -2.33 -12.23 22.93
C PHE A 331 -2.80 -13.69 22.77
N ASN A 332 -3.24 -14.34 23.87
CA ASN A 332 -3.65 -15.74 23.82
C ASN A 332 -5.12 -15.97 23.37
N SER A 333 -5.75 -14.97 22.76
CA SER A 333 -7.10 -15.11 22.21
C SER A 333 -7.09 -15.83 20.85
N ARG A 334 -8.14 -16.63 20.55
CA ARG A 334 -8.31 -17.25 19.22
C ARG A 334 -8.30 -16.21 18.09
N ALA A 335 -8.89 -15.04 18.32
CA ALA A 335 -8.94 -13.96 17.33
C ALA A 335 -7.53 -13.47 16.95
N VAL A 336 -6.62 -13.38 17.93
CA VAL A 336 -5.23 -12.96 17.71
C VAL A 336 -4.46 -13.97 16.88
N TRP A 337 -4.60 -15.28 17.15
CA TRP A 337 -3.96 -16.32 16.35
C TRP A 337 -4.48 -16.37 14.91
N VAL A 338 -5.79 -16.19 14.71
CA VAL A 338 -6.37 -16.09 13.36
C VAL A 338 -5.85 -14.85 12.64
N ALA A 339 -5.79 -13.70 13.32
CA ALA A 339 -5.24 -12.47 12.76
C ALA A 339 -3.76 -12.60 12.40
N LEU A 340 -2.96 -13.21 13.29
CA LEU A 340 -1.53 -13.50 13.06
C LEU A 340 -1.34 -14.36 11.81
N ALA A 341 -2.05 -15.48 11.73
CA ALA A 341 -1.99 -16.36 10.57
C ALA A 341 -2.45 -15.63 9.30
N THR A 342 -3.48 -14.78 9.40
CA THR A 342 -4.03 -14.03 8.27
C THR A 342 -3.06 -12.99 7.74
N LEU A 343 -2.52 -12.14 8.63
CA LEU A 343 -1.48 -11.17 8.29
C LEU A 343 -0.26 -11.86 7.68
N LEU A 344 0.20 -12.96 8.31
CA LEU A 344 1.38 -13.68 7.86
C LEU A 344 1.23 -14.30 6.47
N TYR A 345 0.05 -14.75 6.04
CA TYR A 345 -0.07 -15.19 4.64
C TYR A 345 -0.34 -14.01 3.69
N VAL A 346 -1.12 -13.00 4.10
CA VAL A 346 -1.44 -11.84 3.25
C VAL A 346 -0.18 -11.06 2.91
N ASP A 347 0.63 -10.71 3.91
CA ASP A 347 1.86 -9.97 3.71
C ASP A 347 2.87 -10.78 2.89
N LEU A 348 2.99 -12.08 3.14
CA LEU A 348 3.85 -12.95 2.37
C LEU A 348 3.50 -12.88 0.88
N LEU A 349 2.22 -13.05 0.53
CA LEU A 349 1.77 -13.11 -0.85
C LEU A 349 1.84 -11.73 -1.52
N ALA A 350 1.39 -10.68 -0.83
CA ALA A 350 1.39 -9.32 -1.35
C ALA A 350 2.83 -8.83 -1.59
N THR A 351 3.69 -8.96 -0.59
CA THR A 351 5.05 -8.42 -0.66
C THR A 351 5.93 -9.23 -1.62
N THR A 352 5.77 -10.55 -1.66
CA THR A 352 6.41 -11.37 -2.68
C THR A 352 5.97 -10.98 -4.09
N GLY A 353 4.66 -10.80 -4.30
CA GLY A 353 4.12 -10.40 -5.59
C GLY A 353 4.68 -9.08 -6.07
N VAL A 354 4.63 -8.05 -5.21
CA VAL A 354 5.12 -6.71 -5.54
C VAL A 354 6.63 -6.69 -5.77
N LEU A 355 7.43 -7.31 -4.89
CA LEU A 355 8.88 -7.37 -5.05
C LEU A 355 9.27 -8.05 -6.36
N TYR A 356 8.61 -9.17 -6.70
CA TYR A 356 8.87 -9.87 -7.96
C TYR A 356 8.47 -9.02 -9.16
N THR A 357 7.29 -8.41 -9.16
CA THR A 357 6.85 -7.52 -10.26
C THR A 357 7.78 -6.32 -10.42
N MET A 358 8.27 -5.73 -9.31
CA MET A 358 9.24 -4.64 -9.39
C MET A 358 10.60 -5.13 -9.90
N ALA A 359 11.05 -6.30 -9.48
CA ALA A 359 12.26 -6.93 -10.00
C ALA A 359 12.15 -7.19 -11.50
N GLU A 360 10.98 -7.64 -11.98
CA GLU A 360 10.71 -7.89 -13.40
C GLU A 360 10.75 -6.60 -14.21
N ILE A 361 10.07 -5.54 -13.75
CA ILE A 361 10.11 -4.21 -14.37
C ILE A 361 11.56 -3.66 -14.42
N GLY A 362 12.38 -4.00 -13.43
CA GLY A 362 13.80 -3.61 -13.37
C GLY A 362 14.76 -4.47 -14.19
N GLY A 363 14.31 -5.62 -14.68
CA GLY A 363 15.17 -6.62 -15.30
C GLY A 363 16.13 -7.29 -14.32
N PHE A 364 15.74 -7.46 -13.05
CA PHE A 364 16.52 -8.12 -12.00
C PHE A 364 16.14 -9.60 -11.79
N VAL A 365 15.18 -10.13 -12.56
CA VAL A 365 14.71 -11.52 -12.46
C VAL A 365 15.70 -12.47 -13.14
N ASN A 366 15.99 -13.58 -12.47
CA ASN A 366 16.84 -14.67 -12.94
C ASN A 366 15.99 -15.82 -13.51
N ASP A 367 16.59 -16.64 -14.38
CA ASP A 367 15.93 -17.80 -15.02
C ASP A 367 15.39 -18.86 -14.02
N ASN A 368 15.92 -18.86 -12.78
CA ASN A 368 15.52 -19.77 -11.71
C ASN A 368 14.23 -19.35 -10.98
N GLY A 369 13.52 -18.32 -11.45
CA GLY A 369 12.29 -17.80 -10.85
C GLY A 369 12.51 -17.01 -9.55
N GLY A 370 13.71 -16.43 -9.37
CA GLY A 370 14.06 -15.53 -8.27
C GLY A 370 14.68 -14.22 -8.80
N PHE A 371 15.13 -13.31 -7.94
CA PHE A 371 15.76 -12.05 -8.38
C PHE A 371 17.03 -11.68 -7.60
N GLU A 372 17.85 -10.79 -8.18
CA GLU A 372 19.10 -10.34 -7.53
C GLU A 372 18.82 -9.68 -6.18
N GLY A 373 19.45 -10.17 -5.11
CA GLY A 373 19.27 -9.63 -3.77
C GLY A 373 17.97 -10.02 -3.07
N GLU A 374 17.23 -11.02 -3.58
CA GLU A 374 15.91 -11.43 -3.03
C GLU A 374 15.91 -11.67 -1.51
N TYR A 375 16.91 -12.38 -0.99
CA TYR A 375 17.00 -12.71 0.43
C TYR A 375 17.20 -11.46 1.31
N LEU A 376 18.08 -10.56 0.87
CA LEU A 376 18.32 -9.29 1.58
C LEU A 376 17.10 -8.38 1.49
N ALA A 377 16.41 -8.35 0.34
CA ALA A 377 15.18 -7.59 0.18
C ALA A 377 14.09 -8.06 1.17
N TYR A 378 13.91 -9.37 1.34
CA TYR A 378 12.95 -9.93 2.30
C TYR A 378 13.34 -9.71 3.78
N ILE A 379 14.63 -9.75 4.10
CA ILE A 379 15.10 -9.41 5.45
C ILE A 379 14.88 -7.93 5.75
N VAL A 380 15.18 -7.05 4.79
CA VAL A 380 14.93 -5.62 4.94
C VAL A 380 13.45 -5.34 5.14
N ASP A 381 12.60 -5.95 4.34
CA ASP A 381 11.14 -5.83 4.44
C ASP A 381 10.61 -6.20 5.84
N SER A 382 10.91 -7.42 6.30
CA SER A 382 10.50 -7.89 7.64
C SER A 382 11.10 -7.07 8.78
N SER A 383 12.39 -6.72 8.71
CA SER A 383 13.03 -5.87 9.73
C SER A 383 12.49 -4.44 9.76
N SER A 384 12.12 -3.89 8.60
CA SER A 384 11.45 -2.59 8.51
C SER A 384 10.07 -2.63 9.12
N THR A 385 9.34 -3.75 8.98
CA THR A 385 8.05 -3.96 9.64
C THR A 385 8.18 -4.09 11.16
N ILE A 386 9.24 -4.72 11.68
CA ILE A 386 9.54 -4.72 13.12
C ILE A 386 9.71 -3.29 13.64
N VAL A 387 10.49 -2.48 12.92
CA VAL A 387 10.69 -1.06 13.29
C VAL A 387 9.38 -0.26 13.15
N GLY A 388 8.63 -0.48 12.08
CA GLY A 388 7.34 0.18 11.84
C GLY A 388 6.31 -0.12 12.93
N SER A 389 6.13 -1.39 13.29
CA SER A 389 5.22 -1.78 14.38
C SER A 389 5.64 -1.21 15.74
N ALA A 390 6.95 -1.10 16.01
CA ALA A 390 7.47 -0.42 17.19
C ALA A 390 7.18 1.09 17.19
N LEU A 391 7.13 1.74 16.03
CA LEU A 391 6.73 3.14 15.88
C LEU A 391 5.20 3.35 15.88
N GLY A 392 4.44 2.26 15.80
CA GLY A 392 2.98 2.25 15.82
C GLY A 392 2.33 2.34 14.44
N VAL A 393 2.99 1.86 13.38
CA VAL A 393 2.41 1.76 12.03
C VAL A 393 2.18 0.31 11.60
N SER A 394 1.36 0.13 10.57
CA SER A 394 1.11 -1.15 9.91
C SER A 394 2.37 -1.72 9.23
N PRO A 395 2.33 -2.98 8.73
CA PRO A 395 3.44 -3.58 8.00
C PRO A 395 4.03 -2.69 6.92
N VAL A 396 5.35 -2.59 6.87
CA VAL A 396 6.09 -1.89 5.82
C VAL A 396 6.18 -2.81 4.62
N ALA A 397 5.87 -2.29 3.44
CA ALA A 397 5.90 -3.04 2.19
C ALA A 397 6.64 -2.24 1.11
N THR A 398 7.02 -2.95 0.04
CA THR A 398 7.59 -2.33 -1.16
C THR A 398 6.51 -1.66 -1.99
N TYR A 399 6.81 -0.47 -2.52
CA TYR A 399 5.85 0.33 -3.29
C TYR A 399 6.04 0.19 -4.81
N VAL A 400 4.92 0.02 -5.52
CA VAL A 400 4.87 -0.14 -6.99
C VAL A 400 5.22 1.16 -7.73
N GLU A 401 5.08 2.28 -7.04
CA GLU A 401 5.42 3.64 -7.45
C GLU A 401 6.91 3.79 -7.74
N SER A 402 7.74 2.90 -7.20
CA SER A 402 9.17 2.77 -7.53
C SER A 402 9.39 2.53 -9.02
N SER A 403 8.41 1.95 -9.72
CA SER A 403 8.45 1.81 -11.19
C SER A 403 8.60 3.14 -11.93
N ALA A 404 8.15 4.26 -11.36
CA ALA A 404 8.33 5.59 -11.95
C ALA A 404 9.80 6.01 -11.97
N GLY A 405 10.53 5.83 -10.86
CA GLY A 405 11.97 6.08 -10.81
C GLY A 405 12.77 5.11 -11.67
N MET A 406 12.32 3.86 -11.78
CA MET A 406 12.97 2.87 -12.65
C MET A 406 12.85 3.24 -14.13
N LYS A 407 11.71 3.81 -14.54
CA LYS A 407 11.52 4.37 -15.89
C LYS A 407 12.40 5.59 -16.17
N GLU A 408 12.74 6.36 -15.14
CA GLU A 408 13.72 7.45 -15.25
C GLU A 408 15.17 6.96 -15.36
N GLY A 409 15.39 5.64 -15.25
CA GLY A 409 16.70 5.00 -15.38
C GLY A 409 17.32 4.59 -14.05
N GLY A 410 16.60 4.69 -12.93
CA GLY A 410 17.06 4.21 -11.63
C GLY A 410 17.21 2.69 -11.60
N ARG A 411 18.40 2.22 -11.24
CA ARG A 411 18.75 0.78 -11.25
C ARG A 411 19.48 0.32 -10.00
N THR A 412 19.85 1.21 -9.08
CA THR A 412 20.62 0.84 -7.89
C THR A 412 19.92 1.24 -6.61
N GLY A 413 20.41 0.72 -5.49
CA GLY A 413 20.01 1.13 -4.16
C GLY A 413 20.26 2.61 -3.87
N LEU A 414 21.06 3.32 -4.66
CA LEU A 414 21.24 4.76 -4.53
C LEU A 414 19.91 5.50 -4.72
N THR A 415 19.05 5.04 -5.64
CA THR A 415 17.67 5.53 -5.78
C THR A 415 16.89 5.42 -4.47
N ALA A 416 16.99 4.28 -3.77
CA ALA A 416 16.31 4.05 -2.49
C ALA A 416 16.88 4.90 -1.33
N VAL A 417 18.19 5.13 -1.32
CA VAL A 417 18.84 6.06 -0.37
C VAL A 417 18.36 7.50 -0.59
N VAL A 418 18.20 7.94 -1.84
CA VAL A 418 17.64 9.26 -2.17
C VAL A 418 16.19 9.37 -1.71
N ILE A 419 15.38 8.33 -1.90
CA ILE A 419 14.00 8.27 -1.39
C ILE A 419 14.00 8.41 0.14
N ALA A 420 14.88 7.69 0.85
CA ALA A 420 15.02 7.80 2.29
C ALA A 420 15.42 9.21 2.74
N ALA A 421 16.31 9.88 2.01
CA ALA A 421 16.67 11.27 2.28
C ALA A 421 15.48 12.22 2.11
N TYR A 422 14.62 12.00 1.11
CA TYR A 422 13.40 12.81 0.96
C TYR A 422 12.38 12.57 2.08
N PHE A 423 12.21 11.34 2.53
CA PHE A 423 11.41 11.07 3.74
C PHE A 423 12.05 11.72 4.97
N PHE A 424 13.37 11.69 5.14
CA PHE A 424 14.03 12.42 6.21
C PHE A 424 13.72 13.94 6.15
N PHE A 425 13.79 14.55 4.97
CA PHE A 425 13.45 15.97 4.82
C PHE A 425 11.96 16.26 5.06
N SER A 426 11.06 15.31 4.79
CA SER A 426 9.63 15.52 5.02
C SER A 426 9.26 15.60 6.51
N LEU A 427 10.10 15.09 7.43
CA LEU A 427 9.92 15.25 8.88
C LEU A 427 9.82 16.71 9.31
N PHE A 428 10.62 17.58 8.70
CA PHE A 428 10.60 19.01 9.02
C PHE A 428 9.31 19.70 8.55
N PHE A 429 8.58 19.12 7.61
CA PHE A 429 7.33 19.67 7.07
C PHE A 429 6.10 18.92 7.57
N THR A 430 6.20 18.21 8.70
CA THR A 430 5.08 17.46 9.30
C THR A 430 3.81 18.29 9.49
N PRO A 431 3.85 19.55 9.99
CA PRO A 431 2.64 20.38 10.12
C PRO A 431 1.93 20.65 8.78
N LEU A 432 2.71 20.76 7.70
CA LEU A 432 2.19 20.93 6.35
C LEU A 432 1.51 19.66 5.84
N LEU A 433 2.14 18.50 6.08
CA LEU A 433 1.70 17.20 5.55
C LEU A 433 0.47 16.65 6.31
N THR A 434 0.37 16.91 7.61
CA THR A 434 -0.84 16.57 8.40
C THR A 434 -2.09 17.33 7.95
N SER A 435 -1.90 18.49 7.31
CA SER A 435 -2.95 19.39 6.84
C SER A 435 -3.47 19.08 5.44
N VAL A 436 -3.06 17.95 4.85
CA VAL A 436 -3.57 17.48 3.56
C VAL A 436 -4.95 16.85 3.77
N PRO A 437 -6.00 17.36 3.10
CA PRO A 437 -7.36 16.84 3.30
C PRO A 437 -7.55 15.48 2.61
N PRO A 438 -8.41 14.59 3.13
CA PRO A 438 -8.65 13.26 2.55
C PRO A 438 -9.13 13.30 1.08
N TRP A 439 -9.99 14.27 0.74
CA TRP A 439 -10.50 14.43 -0.63
C TRP A 439 -9.44 14.91 -1.63
N ALA A 440 -8.30 15.45 -1.19
CA ALA A 440 -7.15 15.69 -2.08
C ALA A 440 -6.44 14.40 -2.45
N VAL A 441 -6.45 13.39 -1.56
CA VAL A 441 -5.67 12.17 -1.75
C VAL A 441 -6.47 11.04 -2.40
N GLY A 442 -7.79 11.00 -2.21
CA GLY A 442 -8.69 10.06 -2.88
C GLY A 442 -8.44 9.91 -4.39
N PRO A 443 -8.36 11.01 -5.16
CA PRO A 443 -8.02 10.96 -6.59
C PRO A 443 -6.71 10.24 -6.91
N SER A 444 -5.68 10.44 -6.09
CA SER A 444 -4.37 9.81 -6.27
C SER A 444 -4.44 8.31 -5.99
N LEU A 445 -5.21 7.87 -4.99
CA LEU A 445 -5.45 6.44 -4.72
C LEU A 445 -6.15 5.74 -5.89
N VAL A 446 -7.12 6.41 -6.53
CA VAL A 446 -7.76 5.90 -7.75
C VAL A 446 -6.74 5.77 -8.88
N MET A 447 -5.84 6.75 -9.05
CA MET A 447 -4.80 6.69 -10.07
C MET A 447 -3.74 5.61 -9.81
N VAL A 448 -3.42 5.33 -8.54
CA VAL A 448 -2.56 4.18 -8.17
C VAL A 448 -3.22 2.87 -8.60
N GLY A 449 -4.53 2.72 -8.37
CA GLY A 449 -5.29 1.56 -8.86
C GLY A 449 -5.22 1.41 -10.39
N VAL A 450 -5.33 2.51 -11.13
CA VAL A 450 -5.17 2.51 -12.60
C VAL A 450 -3.76 2.06 -13.02
N MET A 451 -2.71 2.43 -12.28
CA MET A 451 -1.35 2.00 -12.58
C MET A 451 -1.15 0.50 -12.34
N MET A 452 -1.72 -0.06 -11.27
CA MET A 452 -1.63 -1.49 -10.95
C MET A 452 -2.46 -2.36 -11.91
N MET A 453 -3.53 -1.82 -12.49
CA MET A 453 -4.34 -2.51 -13.50
C MET A 453 -3.56 -2.90 -14.76
N LYS A 454 -2.40 -2.28 -15.02
CA LYS A 454 -1.55 -2.62 -16.19
C LYS A 454 -1.06 -4.07 -16.18
N VAL A 455 -0.93 -4.68 -15.00
CA VAL A 455 -0.45 -6.07 -14.82
C VAL A 455 -1.50 -7.09 -15.29
N VAL A 456 -2.78 -6.69 -15.37
CA VAL A 456 -3.89 -7.56 -15.79
C VAL A 456 -3.72 -8.07 -17.23
N LYS A 457 -3.01 -7.31 -18.08
CA LYS A 457 -2.74 -7.72 -19.47
C LYS A 457 -1.82 -8.95 -19.56
N ASP A 458 -1.01 -9.19 -18.54
CA ASP A 458 0.00 -10.26 -18.52
C ASP A 458 -0.61 -11.59 -18.05
N ILE A 459 -1.87 -11.58 -17.62
CA ILE A 459 -2.65 -12.78 -17.25
C ILE A 459 -3.15 -13.46 -18.52
N LYS A 460 -3.01 -14.78 -18.62
CA LYS A 460 -3.47 -15.56 -19.80
C LYS A 460 -4.99 -15.76 -19.78
N TRP A 461 -5.73 -14.75 -20.22
CA TRP A 461 -7.20 -14.77 -20.28
C TRP A 461 -7.80 -15.86 -21.17
N GLY A 462 -7.03 -16.40 -22.13
CA GLY A 462 -7.46 -17.51 -22.98
C GLY A 462 -7.55 -18.86 -22.27
N ASP A 463 -6.86 -19.03 -21.14
CA ASP A 463 -6.97 -20.25 -20.32
C ASP A 463 -7.89 -19.98 -19.12
N VAL A 464 -9.06 -20.62 -19.13
CA VAL A 464 -10.07 -20.51 -18.06
C VAL A 464 -9.48 -20.92 -16.70
N LYS A 465 -8.50 -21.84 -16.68
CA LYS A 465 -7.83 -22.30 -15.46
C LYS A 465 -6.98 -21.23 -14.80
N GLU A 466 -6.44 -20.29 -15.58
CA GLU A 466 -5.70 -19.14 -15.08
C GLU A 466 -6.62 -17.92 -14.90
N ALA A 467 -7.55 -17.69 -15.83
CA ALA A 467 -8.43 -16.52 -15.87
C ALA A 467 -9.45 -16.47 -14.72
N VAL A 468 -10.10 -17.60 -14.38
CA VAL A 468 -11.14 -17.62 -13.33
C VAL A 468 -10.55 -17.34 -11.94
N PRO A 469 -9.46 -18.01 -11.50
CA PRO A 469 -8.79 -17.64 -10.25
C PRO A 469 -8.38 -16.18 -10.19
N ALA A 470 -7.83 -15.65 -11.29
CA ALA A 470 -7.43 -14.25 -11.37
C ALA A 470 -8.61 -13.30 -11.20
N PHE A 471 -9.72 -13.55 -11.90
CA PHE A 471 -10.94 -12.75 -11.78
C PHE A 471 -11.52 -12.77 -10.36
N VAL A 472 -11.64 -13.96 -9.76
CA VAL A 472 -12.14 -14.13 -8.38
C VAL A 472 -11.26 -13.39 -7.39
N THR A 473 -9.94 -13.46 -7.55
CA THR A 473 -8.97 -12.72 -6.72
C THR A 473 -9.23 -11.22 -6.80
N MET A 474 -9.35 -10.67 -8.02
CA MET A 474 -9.50 -9.22 -8.23
C MET A 474 -10.83 -8.67 -7.72
N VAL A 475 -11.93 -9.42 -7.88
CA VAL A 475 -13.29 -8.95 -7.52
C VAL A 475 -13.57 -9.08 -6.02
N LEU A 476 -13.12 -10.17 -5.38
CA LEU A 476 -13.42 -10.39 -3.96
C LEU A 476 -12.70 -9.41 -3.05
N MET A 477 -11.53 -8.89 -3.41
CA MET A 477 -10.79 -7.93 -2.57
C MET A 477 -11.60 -6.65 -2.25
N PRO A 478 -12.05 -5.86 -3.24
CA PRO A 478 -12.85 -4.66 -2.99
C PRO A 478 -14.24 -5.00 -2.41
N LEU A 479 -14.92 -6.02 -2.93
CA LEU A 479 -16.31 -6.31 -2.55
C LEU A 479 -16.45 -6.89 -1.14
N THR A 480 -15.45 -7.63 -0.65
CA THR A 480 -15.46 -8.16 0.72
C THR A 480 -14.70 -7.29 1.71
N TYR A 481 -14.14 -6.17 1.24
CA TYR A 481 -13.30 -5.27 2.02
C TYR A 481 -12.14 -5.99 2.75
N SER A 482 -11.67 -7.10 2.17
CA SER A 482 -10.64 -7.97 2.73
C SER A 482 -9.77 -8.52 1.60
N ILE A 483 -8.50 -8.09 1.61
CA ILE A 483 -7.48 -8.60 0.69
C ILE A 483 -7.30 -10.11 0.90
N SER A 484 -7.31 -10.53 2.17
CA SER A 484 -7.21 -11.92 2.62
C SER A 484 -8.22 -12.83 1.93
N ASN A 485 -9.50 -12.43 1.91
CA ASN A 485 -10.58 -13.21 1.31
C ASN A 485 -10.41 -13.33 -0.20
N GLY A 486 -9.94 -12.26 -0.86
CA GLY A 486 -9.66 -12.28 -2.29
C GLY A 486 -8.57 -13.29 -2.65
N ILE A 487 -7.46 -13.30 -1.90
CA ILE A 487 -6.37 -14.23 -2.18
C ILE A 487 -6.79 -15.69 -1.91
N ILE A 488 -7.48 -15.96 -0.80
CA ILE A 488 -7.98 -17.30 -0.47
C ILE A 488 -8.93 -17.79 -1.56
N GLY A 489 -9.88 -16.94 -2.00
CA GLY A 489 -10.80 -17.28 -3.08
C GLY A 489 -10.08 -17.62 -4.38
N GLY A 490 -9.08 -16.82 -4.76
CA GLY A 490 -8.25 -17.05 -5.93
C GLY A 490 -7.50 -18.38 -5.89
N VAL A 491 -6.68 -18.59 -4.85
CA VAL A 491 -5.91 -19.82 -4.67
C VAL A 491 -6.83 -21.03 -4.58
N GLY A 492 -7.94 -20.93 -3.82
CA GLY A 492 -8.91 -22.00 -3.65
C GLY A 492 -9.53 -22.43 -4.97
N VAL A 493 -9.93 -21.49 -5.82
CA VAL A 493 -10.46 -21.79 -7.16
C VAL A 493 -9.39 -22.40 -8.06
N HIS A 494 -8.14 -21.89 -8.02
CA HIS A 494 -7.05 -22.46 -8.80
C HIS A 494 -6.75 -23.92 -8.42
N VAL A 495 -6.74 -24.21 -7.12
CA VAL A 495 -6.55 -25.57 -6.59
C VAL A 495 -7.73 -26.47 -6.99
N ALA A 496 -8.97 -25.99 -6.86
CA ALA A 496 -10.16 -26.75 -7.23
C ALA A 496 -10.16 -27.15 -8.72
N LEU A 497 -9.84 -26.21 -9.62
CA LEU A 497 -9.74 -26.48 -11.05
C LEU A 497 -8.57 -27.42 -11.38
N SER A 498 -7.45 -27.29 -10.67
CA SER A 498 -6.30 -28.18 -10.86
C SER A 498 -6.55 -29.61 -10.35
N LEU A 499 -7.31 -29.76 -9.27
CA LEU A 499 -7.73 -31.07 -8.74
C LEU A 499 -8.67 -31.79 -9.71
N TYR A 500 -9.58 -31.07 -10.37
CA TYR A 500 -10.46 -31.63 -11.39
C TYR A 500 -9.67 -32.23 -12.56
N ASP A 501 -8.66 -31.52 -13.06
CA ASP A 501 -7.75 -32.04 -14.10
C ASP A 501 -6.97 -33.28 -13.65
N LEU A 502 -6.47 -33.28 -12.41
CA LEU A 502 -5.77 -34.41 -11.82
C LEU A 502 -6.69 -35.64 -11.73
N GLY A 503 -7.95 -35.45 -11.32
CA GLY A 503 -8.97 -36.48 -11.31
C GLY A 503 -9.26 -37.05 -12.70
N LEU A 504 -9.40 -36.20 -13.71
CA LEU A 504 -9.59 -36.64 -15.10
C LEU A 504 -8.39 -37.41 -15.66
N ARG A 505 -7.16 -36.98 -15.34
CA ARG A 505 -5.93 -37.71 -15.71
C ARG A 505 -5.88 -39.07 -15.03
N LEU A 506 -6.24 -39.15 -13.75
CA LEU A 506 -6.29 -40.40 -12.99
C LEU A 506 -7.32 -41.37 -13.59
N ILE A 507 -8.52 -40.88 -13.95
CA ILE A 507 -9.57 -41.68 -14.58
C ILE A 507 -9.13 -42.19 -15.96
N LYS A 508 -8.51 -41.34 -16.78
CA LYS A 508 -7.96 -41.75 -18.09
C LYS A 508 -6.87 -42.81 -17.94
N TRP A 509 -5.97 -42.64 -16.97
CA TRP A 509 -4.93 -43.62 -16.67
C TRP A 509 -5.51 -44.95 -16.18
N LEU A 510 -6.49 -44.93 -15.27
CA LEU A 510 -7.20 -46.13 -14.80
C LEU A 510 -7.92 -46.86 -15.95
N ASN A 511 -8.55 -46.13 -16.87
CA ASN A 511 -9.19 -46.70 -18.04
C ASN A 511 -8.19 -47.30 -19.04
N GLN A 512 -7.00 -46.69 -19.21
CA GLN A 512 -5.92 -47.27 -20.00
C GLN A 512 -5.37 -48.55 -19.35
N MET A 513 -5.13 -48.55 -18.04
CA MET A 513 -4.69 -49.74 -17.30
C MET A 513 -5.72 -50.87 -17.38
N ARG A 514 -7.02 -50.56 -17.24
CA ARG A 514 -8.09 -51.56 -17.45
C ARG A 514 -8.10 -52.13 -18.87
N LYS A 515 -7.85 -51.31 -19.91
CA LYS A 515 -7.72 -51.79 -21.29
C LYS A 515 -6.52 -52.71 -21.48
N LEU A 516 -5.37 -52.37 -20.89
CA LEU A 516 -4.15 -53.18 -20.98
C LEU A 516 -4.32 -54.54 -20.30
N VAL A 517 -4.93 -54.58 -19.09
CA VAL A 517 -5.24 -55.83 -18.38
C VAL A 517 -6.22 -56.70 -19.18
N ARG A 518 -7.27 -56.10 -19.76
CA ARG A 518 -8.26 -56.83 -20.57
C ARG A 518 -7.65 -57.40 -21.86
N ASN A 519 -6.77 -56.66 -22.53
CA ASN A 519 -6.08 -57.15 -23.72
C ASN A 519 -5.07 -58.26 -23.37
N GLY A 520 -4.40 -58.17 -22.23
CA GLY A 520 -3.53 -59.24 -21.71
C GLY A 520 -4.29 -60.52 -21.42
N GLN A 521 -5.47 -60.44 -20.76
CA GLN A 521 -6.32 -61.62 -20.52
C GLN A 521 -6.82 -62.26 -21.82
N ASN A 522 -7.24 -61.46 -22.81
CA ASN A 522 -7.71 -62.00 -24.10
C ASN A 522 -6.60 -62.72 -24.89
N GLN A 523 -5.34 -62.26 -24.79
CA GLN A 523 -4.21 -62.96 -25.42
C GLN A 523 -3.87 -64.29 -24.74
N VAL A 524 -4.01 -64.38 -23.42
CA VAL A 524 -3.80 -65.62 -22.68
C VAL A 524 -4.91 -66.64 -22.97
N SER A 525 -6.18 -66.20 -23.10
CA SER A 525 -7.28 -67.07 -23.48
C SER A 525 -7.19 -67.57 -24.93
N ALA A 526 -6.77 -66.72 -25.88
CA ALA A 526 -6.57 -67.14 -27.27
C ALA A 526 -5.37 -68.09 -27.45
N GLY A 527 -4.32 -67.95 -26.62
CA GLY A 527 -3.20 -68.89 -26.58
C GLY A 527 -3.56 -70.24 -25.97
N ALA A 528 -4.56 -70.29 -25.09
CA ALA A 528 -5.04 -71.53 -24.47
C ALA A 528 -6.02 -72.33 -25.35
N GLU A 529 -6.70 -71.70 -26.32
CA GLU A 529 -7.57 -72.38 -27.30
C GLU A 529 -6.81 -72.91 -28.54
N SER A 530 -5.52 -72.57 -28.68
CA SER A 530 -4.65 -72.99 -29.79
C SER A 530 -3.61 -74.06 -29.41
N MET A 531 -3.64 -74.53 -28.17
CA MET A 531 -3.02 -75.77 -27.68
C MET A 531 -4.09 -76.84 -27.51
#